data_AF-A0A431LD51-F1
#
_entry.id   AF-A0A431LD51-F1
#
_cell.length_a   1.000
_cell.length_b   1.000
_cell.length_c   1.000
_cell.angle_alpha   90.00
_cell.angle_beta   90.00
_cell.angle_gamma   90.00
#
_symmetry.space_group_name_H-M   'P 1'
#
loop_
_entity.id
_entity.type
_entity.pdbx_description
1 polymer ?
#
loop_
_entity_poly.entity_id
_entity_poly.type
_entity_poly.pdbx_seq_one_letter_code
_entity_poly.pdbx_strand_id
1 'polypeptide(L)'
;MHGVASRLTLGKHGLLSVVTARKKARRLQAMMAAGKDPIYERQKKKVSGVTLQEVLDQYLAVRNLRPNTIHSYRYMVSRCLGDWLDLPVVSITREMVEQRHIELRKRTRQGSSGEAQANTVMHILGALLNFAAAKL
;
A
#
# COMPACT_ATOMS: atom_id res chain seq x y z
N MET A 1 1.42 6.39 38.98
CA MET A 1 1.30 6.52 37.50
C MET A 1 2.64 6.13 36.90
N HIS A 2 2.76 4.94 36.29
CA HIS A 2 4.02 4.48 35.70
C HIS A 2 4.01 4.74 34.20
N GLY A 3 4.86 5.68 33.77
CA GLY A 3 5.03 6.10 32.38
C GLY A 3 5.76 5.05 31.55
N VAL A 4 5.17 4.74 30.40
CA VAL A 4 5.66 3.76 29.41
C VAL A 4 6.86 4.36 28.67
N ALA A 5 8.02 3.71 28.78
CA ALA A 5 9.18 4.00 27.94
C ALA A 5 9.37 2.88 26.91
N SER A 6 8.91 3.10 25.68
CA SER A 6 9.23 2.24 24.54
C SER A 6 10.36 2.87 23.71
N ARG A 7 11.58 2.35 23.85
CA ARG A 7 12.72 2.68 22.97
C ARG A 7 12.74 1.71 21.78
N LEU A 8 12.55 2.23 20.57
CA LEU A 8 12.78 1.49 19.31
C LEU A 8 14.04 2.06 18.64
N THR A 9 15.18 1.41 18.91
CA THR A 9 16.46 1.68 18.26
C THR A 9 16.44 1.08 16.85
N LEU A 10 16.32 1.93 15.83
CA LEU A 10 16.35 1.53 14.41
C LEU A 10 17.81 1.37 13.96
N GLY A 11 18.23 0.12 13.79
CA GLY A 11 19.54 -0.24 13.22
C GLY A 11 19.66 0.14 11.75
N LYS A 12 20.84 0.67 11.39
CA LYS A 12 21.26 1.04 10.03
C LYS A 12 21.42 -0.19 9.13
N HIS A 13 20.64 -0.29 8.06
CA HIS A 13 20.92 -1.17 6.90
C HIS A 13 19.98 -0.75 5.75
N GLY A 14 20.35 -0.51 4.49
CA GLY A 14 21.60 -0.60 3.74
C GLY A 14 21.28 -0.13 2.30
N LEU A 15 22.27 0.43 1.60
CA LEU A 15 22.19 1.30 0.42
C LEU A 15 21.57 0.75 -0.90
N LEU A 16 20.73 -0.29 -0.90
CA LEU A 16 20.38 -1.03 -2.13
C LEU A 16 19.04 -0.67 -2.82
N SER A 17 18.22 0.23 -2.28
CA SER A 17 16.84 0.46 -2.80
C SER A 17 16.66 1.75 -3.64
N VAL A 18 17.64 2.66 -3.66
CA VAL A 18 17.47 4.00 -4.29
C VAL A 18 17.55 3.96 -5.81
N VAL A 19 18.34 3.05 -6.37
CA VAL A 19 18.59 2.97 -7.83
C VAL A 19 17.39 2.36 -8.56
N THR A 20 16.71 1.39 -7.95
CA THR A 20 15.55 0.70 -8.54
C THR A 20 14.30 1.60 -8.53
N ALA A 21 14.14 2.43 -7.49
CA ALA A 21 13.07 3.42 -7.39
C ALA A 21 13.16 4.49 -8.51
N ARG A 22 14.37 4.99 -8.82
CA ARG A 22 14.58 5.96 -9.90
C ARG A 22 14.27 5.40 -11.29
N LYS A 23 14.59 4.12 -11.56
CA LYS A 23 14.32 3.48 -12.86
C LYS A 23 12.82 3.31 -13.14
N LYS A 24 12.00 3.06 -12.11
CA LYS A 24 10.54 2.91 -12.26
C LYS A 24 9.83 4.27 -12.40
N ALA A 25 10.25 5.28 -11.63
CA ALA A 25 9.73 6.65 -11.75
C ALA A 25 9.99 7.27 -13.14
N ARG A 26 11.18 7.03 -13.72
CA ARG A 26 11.54 7.55 -15.05
C ARG A 26 10.75 6.88 -16.19
N ARG A 27 10.36 5.61 -16.05
CA ARG A 27 9.52 4.92 -17.05
C ARG A 27 8.10 5.48 -17.09
N LEU A 28 7.55 5.86 -15.94
CA LEU A 28 6.20 6.44 -15.85
C LEU A 28 6.15 7.88 -16.39
N GLN A 29 7.23 8.66 -16.24
CA GLN A 29 7.32 10.01 -16.81
C GLN A 29 7.39 10.03 -18.35
N ALA A 30 7.99 9.01 -18.98
CA ALA A 30 8.10 8.95 -20.44
C ALA A 30 6.75 8.68 -21.15
N MET A 31 5.77 8.08 -20.46
CA MET A 31 4.44 7.78 -21.03
C MET A 31 3.50 9.00 -21.07
N MET A 32 3.81 10.08 -20.35
CA MET A 32 2.99 11.30 -20.32
C MET A 32 3.22 12.23 -21.53
N ALA A 33 4.24 11.97 -22.36
CA ALA A 33 4.56 12.80 -23.54
C ALA A 33 3.67 12.53 -24.77
N ALA A 34 2.73 11.58 -24.71
CA ALA A 34 2.00 11.07 -25.87
C ALA A 34 0.58 11.68 -26.10
N GLY A 35 0.22 12.77 -25.41
CA GLY A 35 -0.83 13.70 -25.85
C GLY A 35 -2.25 13.14 -26.05
N LYS A 36 -2.90 12.61 -24.99
CA LYS A 36 -4.35 12.33 -25.02
C LYS A 36 -5.12 12.84 -23.79
N ASP A 37 -5.88 13.90 -24.06
CA ASP A 37 -7.15 14.38 -23.49
C ASP A 37 -7.21 15.05 -22.08
N PRO A 38 -7.33 16.41 -22.00
CA PRO A 38 -7.27 17.19 -20.75
C PRO A 38 -8.58 17.28 -19.95
N ILE A 39 -9.68 16.67 -20.40
CA ILE A 39 -10.97 16.72 -19.67
C ILE A 39 -11.08 15.61 -18.61
N TYR A 40 -10.48 14.43 -18.85
CA TYR A 40 -10.33 13.38 -17.82
C TYR A 40 -9.31 13.78 -16.74
N GLU A 41 -8.36 14.65 -17.08
CA GLU A 41 -7.37 15.18 -16.12
C GLU A 41 -7.96 16.11 -15.06
N ARG A 42 -9.05 16.84 -15.34
CA ARG A 42 -9.59 17.79 -14.35
C ARG A 42 -10.37 17.12 -13.20
N GLN A 43 -10.89 15.91 -13.40
CA GLN A 43 -11.40 15.10 -12.28
C GLN A 43 -10.26 14.39 -11.52
N LYS A 44 -9.20 13.93 -12.22
CA LYS A 44 -7.99 13.37 -11.60
C LYS A 44 -7.18 14.37 -10.77
N LYS A 45 -7.26 15.67 -11.09
CA LYS A 45 -6.57 16.74 -10.35
C LYS A 45 -7.17 17.05 -8.97
N LYS A 46 -8.29 16.42 -8.56
CA LYS A 46 -8.88 16.54 -7.21
C LYS A 46 -8.57 15.39 -6.25
N VAL A 47 -7.81 14.37 -6.65
CA VAL A 47 -7.27 13.37 -5.69
C VAL A 47 -5.75 13.38 -5.73
N SER A 48 -5.18 14.55 -5.45
CA SER A 48 -3.75 14.77 -5.24
C SER A 48 -3.29 14.16 -3.92
N GLY A 49 -3.06 12.85 -3.88
CA GLY A 49 -2.64 12.14 -2.68
C GLY A 49 -1.69 10.98 -2.99
N VAL A 50 -0.90 10.58 -2.00
CA VAL A 50 0.02 9.45 -2.09
C VAL A 50 -0.79 8.16 -2.32
N THR A 51 -0.37 7.35 -3.29
CA THR A 51 -1.10 6.11 -3.63
C THR A 51 -0.83 5.00 -2.61
N LEU A 52 -1.72 4.00 -2.55
CA LEU A 52 -1.50 2.84 -1.68
C LEU A 52 -0.20 2.11 -2.01
N GLN A 53 0.17 2.01 -3.29
CA GLN A 53 1.44 1.42 -3.71
C GLN A 53 2.64 2.22 -3.18
N GLU A 54 2.60 3.55 -3.29
CA GLU A 54 3.67 4.41 -2.78
C GLU A 54 3.80 4.30 -1.26
N VAL A 55 2.69 4.26 -0.53
CA VAL A 55 2.68 4.05 0.92
C VAL A 55 3.25 2.68 1.28
N LEU A 56 2.88 1.61 0.56
CA LEU A 56 3.44 0.27 0.75
C LEU A 56 4.96 0.26 0.55
N ASP A 57 5.45 0.87 -0.53
CA ASP A 57 6.88 0.93 -0.81
C ASP A 57 7.65 1.72 0.26
N GLN A 58 7.11 2.86 0.69
CA GLN A 58 7.70 3.65 1.77
C GLN A 58 7.68 2.91 3.11
N TYR A 59 6.59 2.22 3.43
CA TYR A 59 6.46 1.43 4.64
C TYR A 59 7.52 0.32 4.69
N LEU A 60 7.66 -0.43 3.60
CA LEU A 60 8.63 -1.51 3.48
C LEU A 60 10.08 -1.00 3.45
N ALA A 61 10.32 0.21 2.96
CA ALA A 61 11.65 0.82 2.96
C ALA A 61 12.10 1.32 4.35
N VAL A 62 11.15 1.73 5.19
CA VAL A 62 11.43 2.32 6.50
C VAL A 62 11.47 1.25 7.61
N ARG A 63 10.71 0.16 7.44
CA ARG A 63 10.67 -0.93 8.40
C ARG A 63 11.76 -1.96 8.11
N ASN A 64 12.48 -2.36 9.15
CA ASN A 64 13.41 -3.48 9.08
C ASN A 64 12.64 -4.82 9.21
N LEU A 65 12.11 -5.32 8.09
CA LEU A 65 11.32 -6.56 8.04
C LEU A 65 12.15 -7.71 7.44
N ARG A 66 11.82 -8.94 7.82
CA ARG A 66 12.41 -10.13 7.19
C ARG A 66 12.06 -10.15 5.70
N PRO A 67 12.97 -10.61 4.81
CA PRO A 67 12.69 -10.66 3.36
C PRO A 67 11.40 -11.40 3.01
N ASN A 68 11.10 -12.49 3.72
CA ASN A 68 9.86 -13.23 3.53
C ASN A 68 8.63 -12.39 3.87
N THR A 69 8.68 -11.60 4.95
CA THR A 69 7.58 -10.70 5.34
C THR A 69 7.35 -9.64 4.27
N ILE A 70 8.42 -9.07 3.71
CA ILE A 70 8.33 -8.10 2.60
C ILE A 70 7.63 -8.75 1.39
N HIS A 71 8.04 -9.96 1.03
CA HIS A 71 7.42 -10.71 -0.07
C HIS A 71 5.94 -10.99 0.20
N SER A 72 5.59 -11.50 1.38
CA SER A 72 4.21 -11.78 1.76
C SER A 72 3.34 -10.52 1.74
N TYR A 73 3.86 -9.38 2.20
CA TYR A 73 3.12 -8.11 2.19
C TYR A 73 2.82 -7.68 0.75
N ARG A 74 3.85 -7.66 -0.11
CA ARG A 74 3.67 -7.33 -1.53
C ARG A 74 2.67 -8.25 -2.19
N TYR A 75 2.80 -9.56 -1.98
CA TYR A 75 1.91 -10.57 -2.54
C TYR A 75 0.46 -10.40 -2.09
N MET A 76 0.22 -10.26 -0.78
CA MET A 76 -1.14 -10.14 -0.24
C MET A 76 -1.83 -8.86 -0.66
N VAL A 77 -1.11 -7.72 -0.60
CA VAL A 77 -1.67 -6.43 -1.04
C VAL A 77 -1.95 -6.47 -2.55
N SER A 78 -1.02 -6.97 -3.38
CA SER A 78 -1.26 -7.04 -4.83
C SER A 78 -2.40 -8.00 -5.19
N ARG A 79 -2.55 -9.11 -4.46
CA ARG A 79 -3.56 -10.12 -4.74
C ARG A 79 -4.96 -9.67 -4.32
N CYS A 80 -5.08 -9.00 -3.18
CA CYS A 80 -6.37 -8.71 -2.56
C CYS A 80 -6.83 -7.25 -2.76
N LEU A 81 -5.89 -6.35 -2.98
CA LEU A 81 -6.11 -4.90 -3.14
C LEU A 81 -5.45 -4.38 -4.42
N GLY A 82 -5.27 -5.24 -5.43
CA GLY A 82 -4.52 -4.91 -6.65
C GLY A 82 -5.09 -3.71 -7.41
N ASP A 83 -6.40 -3.57 -7.46
CA ASP A 83 -7.14 -2.45 -8.04
C ASP A 83 -7.06 -1.17 -7.19
N TRP A 84 -6.61 -1.26 -5.93
CA TRP A 84 -6.44 -0.10 -5.04
C TRP A 84 -5.01 0.42 -5.00
N LEU A 85 -4.06 -0.28 -5.62
CA LEU A 85 -2.65 0.12 -5.61
C LEU A 85 -2.44 1.53 -6.19
N ASP A 86 -3.18 1.87 -7.23
CA ASP A 86 -3.13 3.18 -7.89
C ASP A 86 -4.08 4.21 -7.26
N LEU A 87 -4.90 3.81 -6.28
CA LEU A 87 -5.80 4.72 -5.59
C LEU A 87 -5.03 5.54 -4.55
N PRO A 88 -5.27 6.86 -4.46
CA PRO A 88 -4.78 7.67 -3.36
C PRO A 88 -5.35 7.18 -2.03
N VAL A 89 -4.51 7.07 -0.99
CA VAL A 89 -4.95 6.53 0.30
C VAL A 89 -6.09 7.31 0.94
N VAL A 90 -6.15 8.62 0.68
CA VAL A 90 -7.23 9.51 1.14
C VAL A 90 -8.60 9.19 0.50
N SER A 91 -8.62 8.47 -0.63
CA SER A 91 -9.85 8.05 -1.29
C SER A 91 -10.38 6.71 -0.79
N ILE A 92 -9.60 5.97 -0.01
CA ILE A 92 -10.01 4.67 0.53
C ILE A 92 -10.93 4.91 1.72
N THR A 93 -12.24 4.74 1.53
CA THR A 93 -13.22 4.94 2.59
C THR A 93 -13.43 3.69 3.44
N ARG A 94 -14.08 3.86 4.59
CA ARG A 94 -14.43 2.74 5.47
C ARG A 94 -15.34 1.73 4.78
N GLU A 95 -16.31 2.21 4.01
CA GLU A 95 -17.28 1.38 3.29
C GLU A 95 -16.58 0.53 2.23
N MET A 96 -15.60 1.08 1.52
CA MET A 96 -14.78 0.32 0.57
C MET A 96 -14.06 -0.84 1.27
N VAL A 97 -13.46 -0.57 2.44
CA VAL A 97 -12.73 -1.57 3.24
C VAL A 97 -13.65 -2.68 3.72
N GLU A 98 -14.82 -2.32 4.26
CA GLU A 98 -15.83 -3.29 4.72
C GLU A 98 -16.33 -4.16 3.57
N GLN A 99 -16.66 -3.56 2.43
CA GLN A 99 -17.13 -4.29 1.25
C GLN A 99 -16.04 -5.24 0.72
N ARG A 100 -14.79 -4.78 0.65
CA ARG A 100 -13.66 -5.60 0.21
C ARG A 100 -13.39 -6.75 1.18
N HIS A 101 -13.56 -6.56 2.48
CA HIS A 101 -13.43 -7.63 3.47
C HIS A 101 -14.48 -8.72 3.28
N ILE A 102 -15.73 -8.33 3.05
CA ILE A 102 -16.84 -9.26 2.75
C ILE A 102 -16.54 -10.04 1.46
N GLU A 103 -16.04 -9.36 0.42
CA GLU A 103 -15.66 -9.99 -0.85
C GLU A 103 -14.56 -11.04 -0.66
N LEU A 104 -13.50 -10.71 0.10
CA LEU A 104 -12.38 -11.61 0.36
C LEU A 104 -12.75 -12.79 1.28
N ARG A 105 -13.76 -12.63 2.14
CA ARG A 105 -14.27 -13.70 3.01
C ARG A 105 -15.01 -14.79 2.24
N LYS A 106 -15.54 -14.50 1.05
CA LYS A 106 -16.27 -15.49 0.24
C LYS A 106 -15.42 -16.73 0.02
N ARG A 107 -16.06 -17.90 -0.04
CA ARG A 107 -15.38 -19.18 -0.23
C ARG A 107 -14.50 -19.12 -1.48
N THR A 108 -13.26 -19.54 -1.32
CA THR A 108 -12.35 -19.67 -2.44
C THR A 108 -12.82 -20.80 -3.35
N ARG A 109 -12.27 -20.84 -4.57
CA ARG A 109 -12.53 -21.90 -5.55
C ARG A 109 -12.23 -23.32 -5.02
N GLN A 110 -11.44 -23.42 -3.95
CA GLN A 110 -11.07 -24.67 -3.27
C GLN A 110 -11.98 -25.02 -2.10
N GLY A 111 -13.09 -24.29 -1.89
CA GLY A 111 -14.06 -24.54 -0.81
C GLY A 111 -13.64 -24.05 0.57
N SER A 112 -12.42 -23.57 0.75
CA SER A 112 -11.92 -22.97 1.99
C SER A 112 -12.41 -21.54 2.19
N SER A 113 -12.61 -21.13 3.45
CA SER A 113 -12.97 -19.75 3.81
C SER A 113 -11.80 -18.81 3.51
N GLY A 114 -12.06 -17.70 2.81
CA GLY A 114 -11.06 -16.65 2.56
C GLY A 114 -10.81 -15.73 3.76
N GLU A 115 -11.45 -16.01 4.89
CA GLU A 115 -11.44 -15.17 6.09
C GLU A 115 -10.05 -14.87 6.65
N ALA A 116 -9.16 -15.86 6.73
CA ALA A 116 -7.80 -15.63 7.22
C ALA A 116 -7.03 -14.66 6.33
N GLN A 117 -7.19 -14.78 5.01
CA GLN A 117 -6.57 -13.89 4.04
C GLN A 117 -7.17 -12.48 4.11
N ALA A 118 -8.50 -12.39 4.22
CA ALA A 118 -9.22 -11.13 4.39
C ALA A 118 -8.72 -10.37 5.64
N ASN A 119 -8.68 -11.04 6.79
CA ASN A 119 -8.22 -10.45 8.05
C ASN A 119 -6.75 -9.98 7.97
N THR A 120 -5.89 -10.81 7.37
CA THR A 120 -4.46 -10.48 7.22
C THR A 120 -4.26 -9.25 6.35
N VAL A 121 -4.98 -9.17 5.22
CA VAL A 121 -4.91 -8.01 4.32
C VAL A 121 -5.43 -6.74 4.98
N MET A 122 -6.54 -6.81 5.73
CA MET A 122 -7.07 -5.65 6.44
C MET A 122 -6.13 -5.14 7.54
N HIS A 123 -5.45 -6.05 8.24
CA HIS A 123 -4.42 -5.68 9.20
C HIS A 123 -3.25 -4.94 8.52
N ILE A 124 -2.79 -5.43 7.37
CA ILE A 124 -1.73 -4.76 6.59
C ILE A 124 -2.20 -3.40 6.11
N LEU A 125 -3.41 -3.31 5.54
CA LEU A 125 -3.98 -2.05 5.06
C LEU A 125 -4.06 -1.02 6.20
N GLY A 126 -4.55 -1.41 7.38
CA GLY A 126 -4.57 -0.52 8.55
C GLY A 126 -3.18 -0.03 8.93
N ALA A 127 -2.17 -0.90 8.90
CA ALA A 127 -0.78 -0.50 9.17
C ALA A 127 -0.24 0.50 8.13
N LEU A 128 -0.63 0.37 6.86
CA LEU A 128 -0.25 1.29 5.78
C LEU A 128 -0.95 2.65 5.93
N LEU A 129 -2.27 2.66 6.17
CA LEU A 129 -3.04 3.89 6.35
C LEU A 129 -2.58 4.66 7.60
N ASN A 130 -2.32 3.95 8.70
CA ASN A 130 -1.78 4.57 9.91
C ASN A 130 -0.36 5.12 9.69
N PHE A 131 0.47 4.43 8.91
CA PHE A 131 1.78 4.93 8.53
C PHE A 131 1.69 6.17 7.64
N ALA A 132 0.75 6.20 6.70
CA ALA A 132 0.50 7.36 5.85
C ALA A 132 0.04 8.56 6.69
N ALA A 133 -0.94 8.38 7.58
CA ALA A 133 -1.44 9.43 8.47
C ALA A 133 -0.39 9.98 9.45
N ALA A 134 0.65 9.20 9.78
CA ALA A 134 1.73 9.64 10.65
C ALA A 134 2.88 10.36 9.92
N LYS A 135 2.94 10.29 8.58
CA LYS A 135 4.05 10.82 7.76
C LYS A 135 3.66 11.86 6.72
N LEU A 136 2.37 11.99 6.43
CA LEU A 136 1.77 12.97 5.52
C LEU A 136 0.98 13.98 6.32
#